data_AF-A0A327ZZC2-F1
#
_entry.id   AF-A0A327ZZC2-F1
#
_cell.length_a   1.000
_cell.length_b   1.000
_cell.length_c   1.000
_cell.angle_alpha   90.00
_cell.angle_beta   90.00
_cell.angle_gamma   90.00
#
_symmetry.space_group_name_H-M   'P 1'
#
loop_
_entity.id
_entity.type
_entity.pdbx_description
1 polymer ?
#
loop_
_entity_poly.entity_id
_entity_poly.type
_entity_poly.pdbx_seq_one_letter_code
_entity_poly.pdbx_strand_id
1 'polypeptide(L)'
;MKNSIRVKVTLSIVLLMVFFNGVVEAYTYGKFYYHPGVQENRYEKLPYAPTLPTTSKAFDDSPQGYKDGCHANKHTSKIKVCTYGVKKGYKHTVAVIGDSHSGHWLGALQKIASKQSIRIIYATKSGCAMSSKVRKDYPTCTTWNKNLIPTIMKYKPDLVLTKADTNTVGTGEKKYDYGMVDKFKELNRYGVKVFAIKNTMYFPEDSIKCIKKYGRHSVKCKVSRANIEKNPEWLKTLKAQPNVKYVDYADLICDKKYCSPTQGNVIIVRDRHHLTNTYSKTFSYYLARDLMPFLRK
;
A
#
# COMPACT_ATOMS: atom_id res chain seq x y z
N MET A 1 8.81 -63.34 -0.98
CA MET A 1 8.04 -62.17 -1.44
C MET A 1 7.63 -61.35 -0.22
N LYS A 2 8.20 -60.16 -0.01
CA LYS A 2 7.57 -59.07 0.76
C LYS A 2 8.29 -57.75 0.45
N ASN A 3 7.47 -56.75 0.23
CA ASN A 3 7.68 -55.54 -0.55
C ASN A 3 8.47 -54.43 0.15
N SER A 4 9.19 -53.68 -0.69
CA SER A 4 9.41 -52.22 -0.70
C SER A 4 8.56 -51.37 0.26
N ILE A 5 9.23 -50.55 1.08
CA ILE A 5 8.82 -49.17 1.40
C ILE A 5 10.10 -48.31 1.56
N ARG A 6 10.64 -47.75 0.46
CA ARG A 6 11.49 -46.55 0.52
C ARG A 6 10.61 -45.34 0.19
N VAL A 7 9.98 -44.76 1.22
CA VAL A 7 9.22 -43.52 1.10
C VAL A 7 10.18 -42.33 1.24
N LYS A 8 10.08 -41.42 0.27
CA LYS A 8 10.80 -40.15 0.10
C LYS A 8 10.84 -39.32 1.40
N VAL A 9 12.05 -39.12 1.96
CA VAL A 9 12.30 -38.22 3.12
C VAL A 9 12.86 -36.85 2.67
N THR A 10 12.67 -36.47 1.40
CA THR A 10 13.29 -35.23 0.86
C THR A 10 12.34 -34.03 0.76
N LEU A 11 11.01 -34.22 0.93
CA LEU A 11 10.03 -33.16 0.71
C LEU A 11 9.73 -32.32 1.98
N SER A 12 9.93 -32.88 3.18
CA SER A 12 9.54 -32.23 4.44
C SER A 12 10.55 -31.18 4.94
N ILE A 13 11.84 -31.34 4.64
CA ILE A 13 12.89 -30.42 5.13
C ILE A 13 12.86 -29.09 4.37
N VAL A 14 12.62 -29.12 3.05
CA VAL A 14 12.53 -27.90 2.22
C VAL A 14 11.32 -27.06 2.62
N LEU A 15 10.17 -27.69 2.90
CA LEU A 15 8.97 -27.00 3.36
C LEU A 15 9.21 -26.35 4.74
N LEU A 16 9.81 -27.08 5.68
CA LEU A 16 10.14 -26.55 7.02
C LEU A 16 11.11 -25.36 6.97
N MET A 17 12.13 -25.39 6.11
CA MET A 17 13.09 -24.30 5.95
C MET A 17 12.47 -23.05 5.29
N VAL A 18 11.56 -23.21 4.33
CA VAL A 18 10.84 -22.08 3.72
C VAL A 18 9.89 -21.43 4.73
N PHE A 19 9.20 -22.23 5.56
CA PHE A 19 8.37 -21.72 6.66
C PHE A 19 9.22 -21.05 7.75
N PHE A 20 10.36 -21.62 8.15
CA PHE A 20 11.24 -21.01 9.15
C PHE A 20 11.86 -19.69 8.67
N ASN A 21 12.39 -19.63 7.43
CA ASN A 21 12.96 -18.38 6.91
C ASN A 21 11.91 -17.27 6.69
N GLY A 22 10.71 -17.63 6.22
CA GLY A 22 9.60 -16.68 6.09
C GLY A 22 9.11 -16.14 7.43
N VAL A 23 9.07 -16.97 8.47
CA VAL A 23 8.69 -16.55 9.83
C VAL A 23 9.83 -15.74 10.48
N VAL A 24 11.10 -16.08 10.30
CA VAL A 24 12.21 -15.31 10.90
C VAL A 24 12.38 -13.93 10.23
N GLU A 25 12.25 -13.79 8.89
CA GLU A 25 12.25 -12.47 8.23
C GLU A 25 11.06 -11.59 8.71
N ALA A 26 9.89 -12.21 8.92
CA ALA A 26 8.64 -11.57 9.35
C ALA A 26 8.70 -10.89 10.73
N TYR A 27 9.45 -11.47 11.68
CA TYR A 27 9.56 -10.94 13.04
C TYR A 27 10.39 -9.65 13.14
N THR A 28 11.10 -9.29 12.07
CA THR A 28 12.06 -8.18 12.12
C THR A 28 11.47 -6.82 11.71
N TYR A 29 10.30 -6.73 11.06
CA TYR A 29 9.80 -5.46 10.47
C TYR A 29 9.17 -4.45 11.45
N GLY A 30 9.57 -4.51 12.72
CA GLY A 30 9.10 -3.65 13.80
C GLY A 30 7.99 -4.32 14.60
N LYS A 31 8.25 -4.57 15.88
CA LYS A 31 7.20 -4.90 16.85
C LYS A 31 6.54 -3.60 17.29
N PHE A 32 5.29 -3.41 16.92
CA PHE A 32 4.49 -2.26 17.33
C PHE A 32 3.66 -2.64 18.55
N TYR A 33 4.28 -2.77 19.73
CA TYR A 33 3.59 -3.31 20.91
C TYR A 33 2.52 -2.36 21.46
N TYR A 34 2.84 -1.08 21.63
CA TYR A 34 1.90 -0.07 22.15
C TYR A 34 1.02 0.57 21.08
N HIS A 35 1.39 0.44 19.81
CA HIS A 35 0.74 1.09 18.67
C HIS A 35 0.65 0.15 17.45
N PRO A 36 0.02 -1.03 17.58
CA PRO A 36 0.13 -2.11 16.61
C PRO A 36 -0.43 -1.80 15.23
N GLY A 37 -1.42 -0.92 15.13
CA GLY A 37 -2.12 -0.63 13.88
C GLY A 37 -2.61 -1.93 13.24
N VAL A 38 -2.26 -2.16 11.97
CA VAL A 38 -2.66 -3.37 11.24
C VAL A 38 -2.13 -4.67 11.84
N GLN A 39 -1.15 -4.59 12.74
CA GLN A 39 -0.61 -5.76 13.42
C GLN A 39 -1.38 -6.11 14.70
N GLU A 40 -2.51 -5.46 15.02
CA GLU A 40 -3.27 -5.74 16.26
C GLU A 40 -3.61 -7.24 16.38
N ASN A 41 -3.99 -7.87 15.26
CA ASN A 41 -4.38 -9.28 15.19
C ASN A 41 -3.21 -10.26 15.47
N ARG A 42 -1.99 -9.74 15.67
CA ARG A 42 -0.81 -10.52 16.06
C ARG A 42 -0.60 -10.58 17.58
N TYR A 43 -1.47 -9.95 18.36
CA TYR A 43 -1.35 -9.87 19.82
C TYR A 43 -2.64 -10.37 20.48
N GLU A 44 -2.52 -11.24 21.48
CA GLU A 44 -3.66 -11.72 22.26
C GLU A 44 -4.23 -10.64 23.18
N LYS A 45 -3.33 -9.80 23.72
CA LYS A 45 -3.69 -8.69 24.61
C LYS A 45 -2.82 -7.48 24.30
N LEU A 46 -3.46 -6.32 24.23
CA LEU A 46 -2.80 -5.04 24.04
C LEU A 46 -3.02 -4.15 25.27
N PRO A 47 -1.98 -3.45 25.76
CA PRO A 47 -2.16 -2.46 26.79
C PRO A 47 -3.05 -1.31 26.27
N TYR A 48 -3.81 -0.68 27.17
CA TYR A 48 -4.47 0.57 26.82
C TYR A 48 -3.41 1.63 26.52
N ALA A 49 -3.60 2.35 25.42
CA ALA A 49 -2.76 3.48 25.05
C ALA A 49 -3.56 4.58 24.33
N PRO A 50 -3.14 5.85 24.46
CA PRO A 50 -3.73 6.96 23.72
C PRO A 50 -3.55 6.74 22.21
N THR A 51 -4.31 7.48 21.40
CA THR A 51 -4.19 7.29 19.96
C THR A 51 -2.86 7.79 19.42
N LEU A 52 -2.30 7.08 18.43
CA LEU A 52 -1.13 7.52 17.69
C LEU A 52 -1.43 7.57 16.17
N PRO A 53 -1.18 8.69 15.48
CA PRO A 53 -0.99 10.03 16.05
C PRO A 53 -2.17 10.43 16.97
N THR A 54 -1.96 11.45 17.81
CA THR A 54 -3.07 12.07 18.54
C THR A 54 -4.04 12.73 17.54
N THR A 55 -5.29 12.96 17.95
CA THR A 55 -6.26 13.66 17.08
C THR A 55 -5.87 15.10 16.74
N SER A 56 -4.93 15.71 17.48
CA SER A 56 -4.35 17.02 17.14
C SER A 56 -3.20 16.95 16.14
N LYS A 57 -2.52 15.81 16.02
CA LYS A 57 -1.37 15.61 15.13
C LYS A 57 -1.68 14.78 13.88
N ALA A 58 -2.83 14.12 13.85
CA ALA A 58 -3.17 13.17 12.81
C ALA A 58 -3.19 13.78 11.40
N PHE A 59 -3.74 14.99 11.24
CA PHE A 59 -3.83 15.68 9.95
C PHE A 59 -2.45 15.87 9.28
N ASP A 60 -1.46 16.23 10.09
CA ASP A 60 -0.08 16.50 9.66
C ASP A 60 0.80 15.25 9.53
N ASP A 61 0.30 14.08 9.94
CA ASP A 61 1.01 12.81 9.85
C ASP A 61 1.00 12.24 8.42
N SER A 62 1.56 13.03 7.50
CA SER A 62 1.72 12.72 6.09
C SER A 62 3.05 12.00 5.81
N PRO A 63 3.15 11.27 4.68
CA PRO A 63 4.41 10.64 4.27
C PRO A 63 5.54 11.65 4.07
N GLN A 64 6.79 11.22 4.29
CA GLN A 64 7.97 12.09 4.17
C GLN A 64 8.05 12.85 2.84
N GLY A 65 7.60 12.25 1.73
CA GLY A 65 7.58 12.90 0.42
C GLY A 65 6.72 14.16 0.31
N TYR A 66 5.78 14.40 1.22
CA TYR A 66 5.10 15.69 1.31
C TYR A 66 6.00 16.77 1.92
N LYS A 67 6.72 16.42 2.99
CA LYS A 67 7.63 17.32 3.71
C LYS A 67 8.82 17.73 2.87
N ASP A 68 9.32 16.80 2.06
CA ASP A 68 10.46 17.02 1.17
C ASP A 68 10.05 17.70 -0.16
N GLY A 69 8.77 18.10 -0.31
CA GLY A 69 8.26 18.81 -1.48
C GLY A 69 8.15 17.96 -2.75
N CYS A 70 8.24 16.63 -2.61
CA CYS A 70 8.26 15.64 -3.71
C CYS A 70 6.87 15.25 -4.20
N HIS A 71 5.82 15.44 -3.39
CA HIS A 71 4.44 15.30 -3.83
C HIS A 71 4.05 16.52 -4.68
N ALA A 72 3.83 16.31 -5.98
CA ALA A 72 3.47 17.39 -6.89
C ALA A 72 2.03 17.88 -6.63
N ASN A 73 1.85 19.21 -6.59
CA ASN A 73 0.53 19.83 -6.45
C ASN A 73 -0.30 19.70 -7.74
N LYS A 74 -1.55 20.18 -7.71
CA LYS A 74 -2.44 20.07 -8.87
C LYS A 74 -2.01 20.93 -10.07
N HIS A 75 -1.38 22.07 -9.85
CA HIS A 75 -1.14 23.07 -10.89
C HIS A 75 0.08 22.80 -11.78
N THR A 76 0.95 21.85 -11.43
CA THR A 76 2.15 21.55 -12.22
C THR A 76 2.08 20.20 -12.96
N SER A 77 2.61 20.13 -14.17
CA SER A 77 2.87 18.88 -14.89
C SER A 77 4.31 18.37 -14.69
N LYS A 78 5.16 19.11 -13.97
CA LYS A 78 6.54 18.71 -13.69
C LYS A 78 6.56 17.46 -12.81
N ILE A 79 7.37 16.48 -13.21
CA ILE A 79 7.58 15.27 -12.43
C ILE A 79 8.67 15.56 -11.41
N LYS A 80 8.27 15.65 -10.15
CA LYS A 80 9.20 15.73 -9.02
C LYS A 80 9.58 14.30 -8.63
N VAL A 81 10.87 14.01 -8.57
CA VAL A 81 11.40 12.71 -8.19
C VAL A 81 12.28 12.87 -6.97
N CYS A 82 12.02 12.04 -5.95
CA CYS A 82 12.87 11.95 -4.77
C CYS A 82 13.29 10.50 -4.53
N THR A 83 14.44 10.34 -3.87
CA THR A 83 15.01 9.02 -3.57
C THR A 83 15.04 8.79 -2.05
N TYR A 84 14.57 7.63 -1.60
CA TYR A 84 14.60 7.19 -0.20
C TYR A 84 15.21 5.78 -0.08
N GLY A 85 15.30 5.28 1.14
CA GLY A 85 15.85 3.95 1.41
C GLY A 85 17.37 3.91 1.26
N VAL A 86 17.89 2.82 0.74
CA VAL A 86 19.33 2.58 0.61
C VAL A 86 19.90 3.38 -0.56
N LYS A 87 20.90 4.23 -0.29
CA LYS A 87 21.50 5.14 -1.30
C LYS A 87 22.57 4.45 -2.16
N LYS A 88 23.37 3.56 -1.57
CA LYS A 88 24.48 2.82 -2.23
C LYS A 88 24.39 1.34 -1.84
N GLY A 89 24.81 0.44 -2.73
CA GLY A 89 24.75 -1.01 -2.46
C GLY A 89 23.32 -1.57 -2.37
N TYR A 90 22.33 -0.87 -2.94
CA TYR A 90 20.98 -1.41 -3.05
C TYR A 90 20.97 -2.55 -4.08
N LYS A 91 20.16 -3.59 -3.80
CA LYS A 91 19.95 -4.73 -4.70
C LYS A 91 18.71 -4.54 -5.58
N HIS A 92 17.75 -3.73 -5.12
CA HIS A 92 16.49 -3.49 -5.81
C HIS A 92 16.14 -2.01 -5.81
N THR A 93 15.48 -1.55 -6.87
CA THR A 93 14.86 -0.24 -6.99
C THR A 93 13.35 -0.38 -7.08
N VAL A 94 12.63 0.16 -6.10
CA VAL A 94 11.15 0.18 -6.07
C VAL A 94 10.66 1.60 -6.27
N ALA A 95 9.81 1.84 -7.27
CA ALA A 95 9.21 3.14 -7.53
C ALA A 95 7.78 3.24 -6.97
N VAL A 96 7.53 4.20 -6.07
CA VAL A 96 6.18 4.55 -5.60
C VAL A 96 5.65 5.68 -6.49
N ILE A 97 4.68 5.36 -7.35
CA ILE A 97 4.17 6.30 -8.35
C ILE A 97 2.64 6.37 -8.34
N GLY A 98 2.09 7.52 -8.75
CA GLY A 98 0.65 7.73 -8.86
C GLY A 98 0.18 8.93 -8.04
N ASP A 99 -0.95 8.82 -7.35
CA ASP A 99 -1.49 9.92 -6.55
C ASP A 99 -1.14 9.79 -5.06
N SER A 100 -1.86 10.55 -4.22
CA SER A 100 -1.71 10.55 -2.77
C SER A 100 -2.02 9.20 -2.11
N HIS A 101 -2.84 8.36 -2.73
CA HIS A 101 -3.14 7.02 -2.23
C HIS A 101 -2.02 6.03 -2.59
N SER A 102 -1.42 6.13 -3.78
CA SER A 102 -0.15 5.43 -4.02
C SER A 102 0.94 5.92 -3.05
N GLY A 103 1.00 7.24 -2.85
CA GLY A 103 2.03 7.91 -2.08
C GLY A 103 2.03 7.60 -0.57
N HIS A 104 0.88 7.25 0.02
CA HIS A 104 0.82 6.96 1.45
C HIS A 104 1.55 5.68 1.86
N TRP A 105 1.88 4.79 0.91
CA TRP A 105 2.61 3.56 1.17
C TRP A 105 4.13 3.75 1.35
N LEU A 106 4.63 4.98 1.16
CA LEU A 106 6.04 5.31 1.35
C LEU A 106 6.54 4.93 2.75
N GLY A 107 5.76 5.21 3.80
CA GLY A 107 6.13 4.93 5.19
C GLY A 107 6.36 3.43 5.45
N ALA A 108 5.47 2.57 4.94
CA ALA A 108 5.61 1.12 4.98
C ALA A 108 6.88 0.66 4.26
N LEU A 109 7.10 1.14 3.03
CA LEU A 109 8.25 0.73 2.22
C LEU A 109 9.59 1.18 2.82
N GLN A 110 9.64 2.38 3.41
CA GLN A 110 10.82 2.89 4.13
C GLN A 110 11.21 1.98 5.32
N LYS A 111 10.24 1.38 6.01
CA LYS A 111 10.51 0.42 7.10
C LYS A 111 11.10 -0.91 6.62
N ILE A 112 10.90 -1.25 5.35
CA ILE A 112 11.41 -2.48 4.73
C ILE A 112 12.78 -2.24 4.09
N ALA A 113 13.02 -1.02 3.63
CA ALA A 113 14.08 -0.71 2.67
C ALA A 113 15.50 -1.09 3.12
N SER A 114 15.90 -0.78 4.36
CA SER A 114 17.25 -1.09 4.84
C SER A 114 17.52 -2.59 4.91
N LYS A 115 16.52 -3.37 5.34
CA LYS A 115 16.63 -4.83 5.52
C LYS A 115 16.66 -5.59 4.20
N GLN A 116 16.05 -5.00 3.19
CA GLN A 116 15.89 -5.62 1.88
C GLN A 116 16.75 -4.97 0.79
N SER A 117 17.69 -4.11 1.20
CA SER A 117 18.59 -3.37 0.30
C SER A 117 17.84 -2.65 -0.82
N ILE A 118 16.72 -1.99 -0.50
CA ILE A 118 15.85 -1.32 -1.48
C ILE A 118 16.20 0.17 -1.54
N ARG A 119 16.43 0.65 -2.77
CA ARG A 119 16.33 2.07 -3.12
C ARG A 119 14.91 2.38 -3.52
N ILE A 120 14.34 3.45 -2.97
CA ILE A 120 12.96 3.86 -3.26
C ILE A 120 13.00 5.10 -4.15
N ILE A 121 12.30 5.06 -5.29
CA ILE A 121 12.03 6.23 -6.12
C ILE A 121 10.60 6.67 -5.84
N TYR A 122 10.37 7.96 -5.63
CA TYR A 122 9.05 8.48 -5.28
C TYR A 122 8.66 9.60 -6.25
N ALA A 123 7.52 9.43 -6.92
CA ALA A 123 6.97 10.43 -7.82
C ALA A 123 5.45 10.38 -7.81
N THR A 124 4.82 11.25 -7.04
CA THR A 124 3.37 11.29 -6.90
C THR A 124 2.78 12.67 -7.11
N LYS A 125 1.50 12.73 -7.46
CA LYS A 125 0.79 13.99 -7.76
C LYS A 125 -0.64 14.01 -7.20
N SER A 126 -1.04 15.13 -6.60
CA SER A 126 -2.34 15.27 -5.94
C SER A 126 -3.52 14.91 -6.87
N GLY A 127 -4.31 13.90 -6.50
CA GLY A 127 -5.52 13.49 -7.23
C GLY A 127 -5.30 13.01 -8.67
N CYS A 128 -4.06 12.68 -9.04
CA CYS A 128 -3.68 12.27 -10.39
C CYS A 128 -3.28 10.79 -10.39
N ALA A 129 -4.29 9.91 -10.44
CA ALA A 129 -4.04 8.48 -10.57
C ALA A 129 -3.22 8.20 -11.85
N MET A 130 -2.38 7.16 -11.81
CA MET A 130 -1.63 6.75 -12.98
C MET A 130 -2.57 6.10 -13.99
N SER A 131 -2.87 6.76 -15.10
CA SER A 131 -3.85 6.31 -16.09
C SER A 131 -3.50 6.81 -17.51
N SER A 132 -3.86 6.04 -18.53
CA SER A 132 -3.85 6.46 -19.94
C SER A 132 -5.01 7.39 -20.29
N LYS A 133 -6.04 7.47 -19.42
CA LYS A 133 -7.23 8.27 -19.67
C LYS A 133 -6.92 9.77 -19.67
N VAL A 134 -7.30 10.43 -20.77
CA VAL A 134 -7.24 11.89 -20.89
C VAL A 134 -8.29 12.53 -19.99
N ARG A 135 -7.86 13.46 -19.13
CA ARG A 135 -8.70 14.26 -18.25
C ARG A 135 -8.71 15.72 -18.69
N LYS A 136 -9.79 16.13 -19.35
CA LYS A 136 -10.00 17.53 -19.78
C LYS A 136 -10.17 18.48 -18.59
N ASP A 137 -10.78 17.99 -17.50
CA ASP A 137 -10.95 18.70 -16.23
C ASP A 137 -9.65 18.84 -15.44
N TYR A 138 -8.60 18.11 -15.82
CA TYR A 138 -7.31 18.13 -15.14
C TYR A 138 -6.13 18.01 -16.13
N PRO A 139 -5.90 19.02 -17.01
CA PRO A 139 -4.94 18.92 -18.11
C PRO A 139 -3.50 18.64 -17.66
N THR A 140 -3.07 19.24 -16.55
CA THR A 140 -1.72 19.02 -16.00
C THR A 140 -1.51 17.58 -15.54
N CYS A 141 -2.57 16.88 -15.10
CA CYS A 141 -2.51 15.45 -14.79
C CYS A 141 -2.36 14.60 -16.06
N THR A 142 -3.07 14.95 -17.13
CA THR A 142 -2.92 14.30 -18.44
C THR A 142 -1.47 14.42 -18.94
N THR A 143 -0.91 15.64 -18.93
CA THR A 143 0.50 15.86 -19.32
C THR A 143 1.47 15.13 -18.40
N TRP A 144 1.22 15.13 -17.08
CA TRP A 144 2.06 14.42 -16.11
C TRP A 144 2.06 12.90 -16.37
N ASN A 145 0.89 12.28 -16.62
CA ASN A 145 0.76 10.85 -16.94
C ASN A 145 1.46 10.45 -18.24
N LYS A 146 1.48 11.34 -19.25
CA LYS A 146 2.21 11.12 -20.50
C LYS A 146 3.72 11.00 -20.25
N ASN A 147 4.25 11.81 -19.34
CA ASN A 147 5.70 11.91 -19.11
C ASN A 147 6.19 11.02 -17.95
N LEU A 148 5.30 10.48 -17.12
CA LEU A 148 5.62 9.78 -15.87
C LEU A 148 6.55 8.59 -16.11
N ILE A 149 6.09 7.59 -16.86
CA ILE A 149 6.83 6.34 -17.06
C ILE A 149 8.18 6.62 -17.74
N PRO A 150 8.26 7.38 -18.86
CA PRO A 150 9.56 7.73 -19.47
C PRO A 150 10.54 8.40 -18.50
N THR A 151 10.05 9.25 -17.59
CA THR A 151 10.91 9.91 -16.59
C THR A 151 11.41 8.92 -15.53
N ILE A 152 10.54 8.03 -15.07
CA ILE A 152 10.86 7.07 -14.00
C ILE A 152 11.77 5.94 -14.50
N MET A 153 11.69 5.55 -15.78
CA MET A 153 12.56 4.51 -16.35
C MET A 153 14.05 4.88 -16.31
N LYS A 154 14.39 6.18 -16.25
CA LYS A 154 15.78 6.64 -16.02
C LYS A 154 16.40 6.10 -14.74
N TYR A 155 15.57 5.77 -13.74
CA TYR A 155 16.00 5.23 -12.46
C TYR A 155 16.06 3.70 -12.44
N LYS A 156 15.68 3.02 -13.54
CA LYS A 156 15.69 1.56 -13.70
C LYS A 156 14.99 0.83 -12.54
N PRO A 157 13.70 1.09 -12.28
CA PRO A 157 12.97 0.37 -11.24
C PRO A 157 12.75 -1.09 -11.64
N ASP A 158 12.94 -2.01 -10.69
CA ASP A 158 12.56 -3.43 -10.86
C ASP A 158 11.05 -3.61 -10.67
N LEU A 159 10.44 -2.75 -9.85
CA LEU A 159 9.04 -2.82 -9.47
C LEU A 159 8.46 -1.42 -9.22
N VAL A 160 7.22 -1.24 -9.63
CA VAL A 160 6.37 -0.11 -9.30
C VAL A 160 5.34 -0.51 -8.25
N LEU A 161 5.29 0.24 -7.14
CA LEU A 161 4.22 0.19 -6.16
C LEU A 161 3.23 1.32 -6.44
N THR A 162 1.96 0.98 -6.62
CA THR A 162 0.89 1.94 -6.88
C THR A 162 -0.46 1.41 -6.39
N LYS A 163 -1.49 2.25 -6.37
CA LYS A 163 -2.86 1.78 -6.14
C LYS A 163 -3.41 1.02 -7.35
N ALA A 164 -4.31 0.09 -7.11
CA ALA A 164 -4.91 -0.78 -8.13
C ALA A 164 -6.12 -0.17 -8.82
N ASP A 165 -6.81 0.78 -8.18
CA ASP A 165 -8.09 1.30 -8.64
C ASP A 165 -8.33 2.76 -8.24
N THR A 166 -9.36 3.38 -8.86
CA THR A 166 -9.83 4.74 -8.57
C THR A 166 -11.12 4.79 -7.77
N ASN A 167 -11.61 3.66 -7.25
CA ASN A 167 -12.89 3.62 -6.55
C ASN A 167 -12.82 4.40 -5.24
N THR A 168 -13.92 5.02 -4.85
CA THR A 168 -14.11 5.56 -3.49
C THR A 168 -14.55 4.42 -2.58
N VAL A 169 -13.62 3.53 -2.24
CA VAL A 169 -13.89 2.28 -1.50
C VAL A 169 -14.68 2.55 -0.22
N GLY A 170 -15.83 1.89 -0.04
CA GLY A 170 -16.70 2.06 1.14
C GLY A 170 -17.88 3.01 0.98
N THR A 171 -17.93 3.80 -0.11
CA THR A 171 -19.07 4.70 -0.42
C THR A 171 -20.20 4.02 -1.21
N GLY A 172 -19.92 2.86 -1.83
CA GLY A 172 -20.83 2.20 -2.78
C GLY A 172 -20.62 2.62 -4.25
N GLU A 173 -19.82 3.65 -4.53
CA GLU A 173 -19.49 4.06 -5.90
C GLU A 173 -18.56 3.04 -6.57
N LYS A 174 -18.93 2.59 -7.77
CA LYS A 174 -18.13 1.68 -8.59
C LYS A 174 -17.63 2.42 -9.83
N LYS A 175 -16.41 2.94 -9.76
CA LYS A 175 -15.76 3.69 -10.86
C LYS A 175 -14.31 3.24 -11.04
N TYR A 176 -14.15 2.28 -11.94
CA TYR A 176 -12.83 1.80 -12.32
C TYR A 176 -12.32 2.52 -13.58
N ASP A 177 -11.08 3.00 -13.51
CA ASP A 177 -10.39 3.57 -14.66
C ASP A 177 -9.52 2.49 -15.33
N TYR A 178 -10.04 1.92 -16.43
CA TYR A 178 -9.30 0.91 -17.21
C TYR A 178 -7.99 1.45 -17.79
N GLY A 179 -7.81 2.77 -17.89
CA GLY A 179 -6.54 3.37 -18.31
C GLY A 179 -5.38 3.10 -17.34
N MET A 180 -5.66 2.68 -16.10
CA MET A 180 -4.63 2.17 -15.19
C MET A 180 -4.00 0.88 -15.71
N VAL A 181 -4.81 -0.02 -16.28
CA VAL A 181 -4.32 -1.29 -16.84
C VAL A 181 -3.38 -1.05 -18.02
N ASP A 182 -3.69 -0.06 -18.86
CA ASP A 182 -2.82 0.33 -19.98
C ASP A 182 -1.46 0.81 -19.49
N LYS A 183 -1.42 1.56 -18.39
CA LYS A 183 -0.17 2.02 -17.76
C LYS A 183 0.61 0.86 -17.14
N PHE A 184 -0.07 -0.15 -16.60
CA PHE A 184 0.60 -1.36 -16.11
C PHE A 184 1.20 -2.17 -17.26
N LYS A 185 0.47 -2.32 -18.38
CA LYS A 185 1.01 -2.91 -19.62
C LYS A 185 2.20 -2.12 -20.15
N GLU A 186 2.17 -0.79 -20.07
CA GLU A 186 3.30 0.07 -20.44
C GLU A 186 4.55 -0.22 -19.59
N LEU A 187 4.41 -0.30 -18.27
CA LEU A 187 5.52 -0.68 -17.37
C LEU A 187 6.06 -2.09 -17.67
N ASN A 188 5.16 -3.06 -17.90
CA ASN A 188 5.55 -4.43 -18.23
C ASN A 188 6.37 -4.53 -19.53
N ARG A 189 6.10 -3.67 -20.53
CA ARG A 189 6.93 -3.60 -21.76
C ARG A 189 8.36 -3.14 -21.50
N TYR A 190 8.59 -2.41 -20.40
CA TYR A 190 9.93 -2.07 -19.92
C TYR A 190 10.52 -3.15 -18.98
N GLY A 191 9.86 -4.30 -18.84
CA GLY A 191 10.27 -5.35 -17.90
C GLY A 191 10.02 -5.02 -16.43
N VAL A 192 9.27 -3.96 -16.13
CA VAL A 192 9.02 -3.50 -14.76
C VAL A 192 7.77 -4.16 -14.21
N LYS A 193 7.89 -4.79 -13.04
CA LYS A 193 6.75 -5.40 -12.34
C LYS A 193 5.85 -4.34 -11.73
N VAL A 194 4.56 -4.65 -11.59
CA VAL A 194 3.60 -3.77 -10.90
C VAL A 194 3.03 -4.46 -9.66
N PHE A 195 3.24 -3.86 -8.51
CA PHE A 195 2.59 -4.23 -7.25
C PHE A 195 1.46 -3.24 -6.98
N ALA A 196 0.23 -3.67 -7.30
CA ALA A 196 -0.97 -2.86 -7.26
C ALA A 196 -1.76 -3.17 -5.98
N ILE A 197 -1.87 -2.19 -5.08
CA ILE A 197 -2.60 -2.33 -3.82
C ILE A 197 -4.00 -1.76 -3.98
N LYS A 198 -5.04 -2.49 -3.59
CA LYS A 198 -6.41 -1.98 -3.56
C LYS A 198 -6.48 -0.63 -2.86
N ASN A 199 -7.30 0.27 -3.39
CA ASN A 199 -7.46 1.59 -2.81
C ASN A 199 -7.97 1.53 -1.36
N THR A 200 -7.56 2.50 -0.54
CA THR A 200 -7.97 2.58 0.88
C THR A 200 -9.40 3.04 1.04
N MET A 201 -10.04 2.65 2.14
CA MET A 201 -11.42 3.01 2.41
C MET A 201 -11.61 4.50 2.67
N TYR A 202 -12.80 4.98 2.32
CA TYR A 202 -13.30 6.32 2.55
C TYR A 202 -14.26 6.27 3.74
N PHE A 203 -13.93 7.03 4.77
CA PHE A 203 -14.77 7.17 5.95
C PHE A 203 -15.96 8.10 5.68
N PRO A 204 -17.11 7.86 6.35
CA PRO A 204 -18.33 8.64 6.12
C PRO A 204 -18.10 10.14 6.28
N GLU A 205 -17.34 10.52 7.31
CA GLU A 205 -16.93 11.89 7.61
C GLU A 205 -15.41 11.95 7.88
N ASP A 206 -14.90 13.14 8.18
CA ASP A 206 -13.51 13.31 8.60
C ASP A 206 -13.23 12.49 9.87
N SER A 207 -12.33 11.52 9.79
CA SER A 207 -12.11 10.57 10.89
C SER A 207 -11.63 11.26 12.16
N ILE A 208 -10.84 12.34 12.05
CA ILE A 208 -10.32 13.06 13.21
C ILE A 208 -11.48 13.78 13.92
N LYS A 209 -12.32 14.49 13.17
CA LYS A 209 -13.51 15.16 13.72
C LYS A 209 -14.46 14.15 14.36
N CYS A 210 -14.70 13.03 13.69
CA CYS A 210 -15.57 11.97 14.21
C CYS A 210 -15.05 11.38 15.52
N ILE A 211 -13.77 11.03 15.58
CA ILE A 211 -13.14 10.48 16.79
C ILE A 211 -13.24 11.48 17.94
N LYS A 212 -12.98 12.77 17.70
CA LYS A 212 -13.10 13.82 18.73
C LYS A 212 -14.53 13.95 19.26
N LYS A 213 -15.52 13.87 18.37
CA LYS A 213 -16.93 14.08 18.72
C LYS A 213 -17.60 12.88 19.37
N TYR A 214 -17.32 11.68 18.88
CA TYR A 214 -18.05 10.46 19.27
C TYR A 214 -17.17 9.37 19.90
N GLY A 215 -15.84 9.55 19.91
CA GLY A 215 -14.89 8.55 20.40
C GLY A 215 -14.49 7.53 19.34
N ARG A 216 -13.26 6.98 19.47
CA ARG A 216 -12.61 6.13 18.47
C ARG A 216 -13.29 4.79 18.17
N HIS A 217 -14.18 4.34 19.06
CA HIS A 217 -14.90 3.07 18.91
C HIS A 217 -16.34 3.26 18.39
N SER A 218 -16.80 4.51 18.22
CA SER A 218 -18.17 4.80 17.79
C SER A 218 -18.47 4.25 16.40
N VAL A 219 -19.63 3.59 16.26
CA VAL A 219 -20.13 3.09 14.97
C VAL A 219 -20.33 4.21 13.95
N LYS A 220 -20.60 5.45 14.40
CA LYS A 220 -20.72 6.63 13.52
C LYS A 220 -19.44 6.91 12.72
N CYS A 221 -18.30 6.50 13.25
CA CYS A 221 -16.99 6.69 12.62
C CYS A 221 -16.52 5.49 11.80
N LYS A 222 -17.36 4.45 11.65
CA LYS A 222 -16.97 3.21 10.97
C LYS A 222 -17.48 3.16 9.53
N VAL A 223 -16.77 2.43 8.69
CA VAL A 223 -17.24 2.05 7.35
C VAL A 223 -17.88 0.67 7.43
N SER A 224 -19.04 0.46 6.78
CA SER A 224 -19.66 -0.86 6.69
C SER A 224 -18.80 -1.80 5.83
N ARG A 225 -18.50 -3.01 6.33
CA ARG A 225 -17.75 -4.04 5.59
C ARG A 225 -18.47 -4.45 4.30
N ALA A 226 -19.81 -4.37 4.28
CA ALA A 226 -20.63 -4.67 3.12
C ALA A 226 -20.36 -3.71 1.94
N ASN A 227 -19.89 -2.49 2.21
CA ASN A 227 -19.54 -1.52 1.17
C ASN A 227 -18.13 -1.72 0.60
N ILE A 228 -17.40 -2.72 1.09
CA ILE A 228 -16.03 -3.03 0.66
C ILE A 228 -16.08 -4.26 -0.25
N GLU A 229 -16.28 -4.01 -1.55
CA GLU A 229 -16.41 -5.05 -2.56
C GLU A 229 -15.16 -5.94 -2.62
N LYS A 230 -15.32 -7.27 -2.44
CA LYS A 230 -14.19 -8.21 -2.38
C LYS A 230 -13.68 -8.61 -3.77
N ASN A 231 -14.59 -8.85 -4.71
CA ASN A 231 -14.29 -9.37 -6.05
C ASN A 231 -14.98 -8.51 -7.13
N PRO A 232 -14.53 -7.26 -7.34
CA PRO A 232 -15.12 -6.42 -8.37
C PRO A 232 -14.75 -6.94 -9.77
N GLU A 233 -15.62 -6.72 -10.76
CA GLU A 233 -15.45 -7.31 -12.09
C GLU A 233 -14.13 -6.90 -12.78
N TRP A 234 -13.71 -5.64 -12.59
CA TRP A 234 -12.45 -5.11 -13.14
C TRP A 234 -11.20 -5.88 -12.66
N LEU A 235 -11.30 -6.60 -11.52
CA LEU A 235 -10.18 -7.34 -10.96
C LEU A 235 -9.73 -8.48 -11.89
N LYS A 236 -10.64 -9.06 -12.67
CA LYS A 236 -10.29 -10.10 -13.66
C LYS A 236 -9.33 -9.54 -14.71
N THR A 237 -9.62 -8.35 -15.23
CA THR A 237 -8.78 -7.65 -16.22
C THR A 237 -7.40 -7.34 -15.66
N LEU A 238 -7.31 -6.91 -14.39
CA LEU A 238 -6.05 -6.64 -13.72
C LEU A 238 -5.23 -7.92 -13.54
N LYS A 239 -5.85 -8.99 -13.01
CA LYS A 239 -5.18 -10.27 -12.72
C LYS A 239 -4.73 -11.01 -13.98
N ALA A 240 -5.35 -10.75 -15.12
CA ALA A 240 -4.93 -11.30 -16.41
C ALA A 240 -3.61 -10.69 -16.92
N GLN A 241 -3.12 -9.59 -16.33
CA GLN A 241 -1.88 -8.98 -16.78
C GLN A 241 -0.66 -9.73 -16.25
N PRO A 242 0.31 -10.12 -17.11
CA PRO A 242 1.57 -10.69 -16.65
C PRO A 242 2.32 -9.64 -15.82
N ASN A 243 3.20 -10.05 -14.91
CA ASN A 243 4.01 -9.12 -14.10
C ASN A 243 3.21 -8.08 -13.31
N VAL A 244 1.92 -8.33 -13.03
CA VAL A 244 1.10 -7.52 -12.12
C VAL A 244 0.67 -8.38 -10.92
N LYS A 245 0.99 -7.91 -9.71
CA LYS A 245 0.53 -8.49 -8.45
C LYS A 245 -0.49 -7.56 -7.82
N TYR A 246 -1.74 -8.01 -7.74
CA TYR A 246 -2.78 -7.36 -6.96
C TYR A 246 -2.75 -7.82 -5.50
N VAL A 247 -2.92 -6.88 -4.56
CA VAL A 247 -3.10 -7.17 -3.13
C VAL A 247 -4.26 -6.37 -2.56
N ASP A 248 -5.09 -7.04 -1.77
CA ASP A 248 -6.19 -6.44 -0.99
C ASP A 248 -5.91 -6.65 0.51
N TYR A 249 -5.80 -5.55 1.24
CA TYR A 249 -5.58 -5.57 2.69
C TYR A 249 -6.86 -5.33 3.50
N ALA A 250 -8.04 -5.23 2.87
CA ALA A 250 -9.28 -4.94 3.59
C ALA A 250 -9.59 -5.94 4.71
N ASP A 251 -9.29 -7.23 4.51
CA ASP A 251 -9.50 -8.27 5.52
C ASP A 251 -8.53 -8.16 6.72
N LEU A 252 -7.45 -7.38 6.61
CA LEU A 252 -6.59 -7.05 7.75
C LEU A 252 -7.11 -5.85 8.56
N ILE A 253 -7.90 -4.99 7.93
CA ILE A 253 -8.31 -3.69 8.46
C ILE A 253 -9.71 -3.76 9.08
N CYS A 254 -10.58 -4.58 8.49
CA CYS A 254 -11.98 -4.62 8.82
C CYS A 254 -12.34 -5.94 9.52
N ASP A 255 -13.22 -5.87 10.51
CA ASP A 255 -13.89 -7.04 11.05
C ASP A 255 -15.04 -7.49 10.12
N LYS A 256 -15.83 -8.48 10.57
CA LYS A 256 -16.95 -9.04 9.78
C LYS A 256 -18.03 -8.01 9.42
N LYS A 257 -18.17 -6.92 10.19
CA LYS A 257 -19.23 -5.91 10.05
C LYS A 257 -18.70 -4.54 9.67
N TYR A 258 -17.53 -4.15 10.17
CA TYR A 258 -17.05 -2.78 10.08
C TYR A 258 -15.54 -2.65 9.89
N CYS A 259 -15.13 -1.56 9.26
CA CYS A 259 -13.77 -1.05 9.30
C CYS A 259 -13.73 0.12 10.30
N SER A 260 -12.95 -0.02 11.37
CA SER A 260 -12.84 1.00 12.43
C SER A 260 -11.96 2.18 12.00
N PRO A 261 -12.16 3.41 12.54
CA PRO A 261 -11.32 4.57 12.23
C PRO A 261 -9.93 4.50 12.90
N THR A 262 -9.79 3.59 13.87
CA THR A 262 -8.55 3.21 14.51
C THR A 262 -8.38 1.71 14.48
N GLN A 263 -7.14 1.25 14.39
CA GLN A 263 -6.80 -0.16 14.62
C GLN A 263 -5.79 -0.28 15.76
N GLY A 264 -6.11 -1.08 16.78
CA GLY A 264 -5.60 -0.96 18.13
C GLY A 264 -5.92 0.45 18.67
N ASN A 265 -4.91 1.30 18.65
CA ASN A 265 -4.98 2.71 18.99
C ASN A 265 -4.35 3.60 17.91
N VAL A 266 -4.06 3.08 16.72
CA VAL A 266 -3.47 3.86 15.63
C VAL A 266 -4.58 4.45 14.77
N ILE A 267 -4.58 5.77 14.56
CA ILE A 267 -5.55 6.44 13.67
C ILE A 267 -5.24 6.05 12.23
N ILE A 268 -6.22 5.50 11.52
CA ILE A 268 -6.00 4.93 10.19
C ILE A 268 -5.81 6.03 9.15
N VAL A 269 -6.74 6.99 9.07
CA VAL A 269 -6.68 8.08 8.09
C VAL A 269 -6.53 9.45 8.76
N ARG A 270 -5.76 10.34 8.12
CA ARG A 270 -5.52 11.72 8.55
C ARG A 270 -6.60 12.71 8.13
N ASP A 271 -7.56 12.25 7.35
CA ASP A 271 -8.74 12.97 6.90
C ASP A 271 -9.89 11.96 6.68
N ARG A 272 -10.54 11.98 5.50
CA ARG A 272 -11.55 10.98 5.13
C ARG A 272 -10.97 9.70 4.52
N HIS A 273 -9.77 9.72 3.94
CA HIS A 273 -9.33 8.60 3.09
C HIS A 273 -7.80 8.47 2.90
N HIS A 274 -6.99 9.45 3.29
CA HIS A 274 -5.54 9.33 3.25
C HIS A 274 -5.02 8.67 4.51
N LEU A 275 -4.26 7.57 4.38
CA LEU A 275 -3.63 6.96 5.55
C LEU A 275 -2.73 7.94 6.30
N THR A 276 -2.72 7.84 7.63
CA THR A 276 -1.65 8.41 8.43
C THR A 276 -0.34 7.67 8.10
N ASN A 277 0.78 8.38 8.11
CA ASN A 277 2.10 7.79 7.87
C ASN A 277 2.47 6.82 8.99
N THR A 278 2.01 7.06 10.21
CA THR A 278 2.12 6.12 11.34
C THR A 278 1.42 4.80 11.01
N TYR A 279 0.16 4.84 10.56
CA TYR A 279 -0.57 3.62 10.21
C TYR A 279 0.07 2.89 9.02
N SER A 280 0.48 3.62 7.97
CA SER A 280 1.24 3.06 6.84
C SER A 280 2.47 2.28 7.31
N LYS A 281 3.28 2.83 8.22
CA LYS A 281 4.46 2.12 8.76
C LYS A 281 4.12 0.78 9.42
N THR A 282 2.92 0.61 9.98
CA THR A 282 2.52 -0.66 10.61
C THR A 282 2.35 -1.80 9.61
N PHE A 283 2.14 -1.49 8.32
CA PHE A 283 2.06 -2.49 7.24
C PHE A 283 3.41 -3.07 6.81
N SER A 284 4.54 -2.57 7.31
CA SER A 284 5.88 -3.01 6.92
C SER A 284 6.01 -4.53 6.82
N TYR A 285 5.45 -5.26 7.80
CA TYR A 285 5.44 -6.72 7.81
C TYR A 285 4.66 -7.32 6.64
N TYR A 286 3.36 -7.00 6.52
CA TYR A 286 2.49 -7.57 5.49
C TYR A 286 2.92 -7.15 4.08
N LEU A 287 3.37 -5.90 3.92
CA LEU A 287 3.91 -5.41 2.66
C LEU A 287 5.19 -6.15 2.28
N ALA A 288 6.12 -6.40 3.21
CA ALA A 288 7.32 -7.19 2.90
C ALA A 288 6.98 -8.63 2.50
N ARG A 289 6.06 -9.27 3.25
CA ARG A 289 5.58 -10.64 2.99
C ARG A 289 5.06 -10.79 1.56
N ASP A 290 4.32 -9.81 1.07
CA ASP A 290 3.66 -9.91 -0.23
C ASP A 290 4.51 -9.34 -1.38
N LEU A 291 5.26 -8.27 -1.14
CA LEU A 291 6.07 -7.57 -2.15
C LEU A 291 7.38 -8.28 -2.45
N MET A 292 8.11 -8.76 -1.44
CA MET A 292 9.48 -9.27 -1.63
C MET A 292 9.54 -10.55 -2.48
N PRO A 293 8.70 -11.57 -2.26
CA PRO A 293 8.70 -12.76 -3.11
C PRO A 293 8.36 -12.43 -4.57
N PHE A 294 7.50 -11.43 -4.80
CA PHE A 294 7.15 -10.99 -6.14
C PHE A 294 8.31 -10.21 -6.79
N LEU A 295 8.98 -9.35 -6.03
CA LEU A 295 10.14 -8.58 -6.48
C LEU A 295 11.31 -9.48 -6.91
N ARG A 296 11.60 -10.54 -6.14
CA ARG A 296 12.76 -11.44 -6.35
C ARG A 296 12.59 -12.51 -7.42
N LYS A 297 11.35 -12.81 -7.83
CA LYS A 297 11.04 -13.78 -8.90
C LYS A 297 11.56 -13.36 -10.26
#